data_AF-A0A228IJZ0-F1
#
_entry.id   AF-A0A228IJZ0-F1
#
_cell.length_a   1.000
_cell.length_b   1.000
_cell.length_c   1.000
_cell.angle_alpha   90.00
_cell.angle_beta   90.00
_cell.angle_gamma   90.00
#
_symmetry.space_group_name_H-M   'P 1'
#
loop_
_entity.id
_entity.type
_entity.pdbx_description
1 polymer ?
#
loop_
_entity_poly.entity_id
_entity_poly.type
_entity_poly.pdbx_seq_one_letter_code
_entity_poly.pdbx_strand_id
1 'polypeptide(L)'
;MTTATKEQIYDAQISPLMAQIIEICKEHGIPIVASFFTPGEDDPELAVTTALLGNGFEAPVNFSDALRALRPELFGGTPLMLRTEHGDGNATLTAIL
;
A
#
# COMPACT_ATOMS: atom_id res chain seq x y z
N MET A 1 15.22 -32.07 5.61
CA MET A 1 13.91 -31.40 5.42
C MET A 1 14.22 -30.00 4.93
N THR A 2 13.92 -29.68 3.67
CA THR A 2 14.00 -28.31 3.18
C THR A 2 12.93 -27.50 3.88
N THR A 3 13.34 -26.57 4.75
CA THR A 3 12.42 -25.64 5.39
C THR A 3 11.81 -24.77 4.29
N ALA A 4 10.48 -24.81 4.13
CA ALA A 4 9.78 -23.98 3.16
C ALA A 4 10.07 -22.49 3.41
N THR A 5 10.19 -21.69 2.35
CA THR A 5 10.39 -20.25 2.46
C THR A 5 9.13 -19.56 3.01
N LYS A 6 9.27 -18.33 3.52
CA LYS A 6 8.12 -17.57 4.05
C LYS A 6 7.08 -17.30 2.97
N GLU A 7 7.53 -17.01 1.76
CA GLU A 7 6.68 -16.85 0.57
C GLU A 7 5.91 -18.15 0.27
N GLN A 8 6.58 -19.31 0.26
CA GLN A 8 5.92 -20.60 0.04
C GLN A 8 4.86 -20.92 1.11
N ILE A 9 5.11 -20.55 2.37
CA ILE A 9 4.13 -20.69 3.45
C ILE A 9 2.96 -19.72 3.23
N TYR A 10 3.24 -18.48 2.84
CA TYR A 10 2.21 -17.49 2.54
C TYR A 10 1.31 -17.98 1.41
N ASP A 11 1.88 -18.42 0.30
CA ASP A 11 1.13 -18.88 -0.87
C ASP A 11 0.31 -20.14 -0.57
N ALA A 12 0.88 -21.11 0.16
CA ALA A 12 0.22 -22.37 0.44
C ALA A 12 -0.87 -22.27 1.52
N GLN A 13 -0.69 -21.40 2.53
CA GLN A 13 -1.54 -21.41 3.73
C GLN A 13 -2.29 -20.10 3.94
N ILE A 14 -1.72 -18.95 3.61
CA ILE A 14 -2.28 -17.63 3.93
C ILE A 14 -3.09 -17.08 2.76
N SER A 15 -2.58 -17.18 1.54
CA SER A 15 -3.24 -16.68 0.32
C SER A 15 -4.68 -17.21 0.14
N PRO A 16 -4.98 -18.51 0.34
CA PRO A 16 -6.36 -19.02 0.25
C PRO A 16 -7.31 -18.46 1.32
N LEU A 17 -6.78 -18.11 2.51
CA LEU A 17 -7.55 -17.50 3.60
C LEU A 17 -7.79 -16.02 3.33
N MET A 18 -6.77 -15.32 2.83
CA MET A 18 -6.88 -13.92 2.44
C MET A 18 -7.92 -13.71 1.35
N ALA A 19 -8.02 -14.63 0.37
CA ALA A 19 -9.07 -14.59 -0.63
C ALA A 19 -10.48 -14.59 0.01
N GLN A 20 -10.71 -15.44 1.01
CA GLN A 20 -12.00 -15.49 1.73
C GLN A 20 -12.25 -14.21 2.53
N ILE A 21 -11.23 -13.69 3.22
CA ILE A 21 -11.32 -12.43 3.99
C ILE A 21 -11.66 -11.25 3.07
N ILE A 22 -10.99 -11.16 1.93
CA ILE A 22 -11.20 -10.10 0.94
C ILE A 22 -12.66 -10.07 0.47
N GLU A 23 -13.24 -11.23 0.16
CA GLU A 23 -14.63 -11.29 -0.30
C GLU A 23 -15.62 -10.87 0.81
N ILE A 24 -15.43 -11.32 2.05
CA ILE A 24 -16.26 -10.88 3.20
C ILE A 24 -16.17 -9.37 3.39
N CYS A 25 -14.96 -8.81 3.33
CA CYS A 25 -14.74 -7.38 3.52
C CYS A 25 -15.34 -6.53 2.38
N LYS A 26 -15.30 -7.03 1.14
CA LYS A 26 -16.01 -6.40 0.02
C LYS A 26 -17.53 -6.43 0.22
N GLU A 27 -18.09 -7.59 0.60
CA GLU A 27 -19.53 -7.77 0.77
C GLU A 27 -20.11 -6.84 1.85
N HIS A 28 -19.39 -6.67 2.97
CA HIS A 28 -19.86 -5.88 4.10
C HIS A 28 -19.32 -4.45 4.17
N GLY A 29 -18.51 -4.03 3.19
CA GLY A 29 -17.92 -2.70 3.17
C GLY A 29 -16.96 -2.44 4.33
N ILE A 30 -16.11 -3.41 4.64
CA ILE A 30 -15.16 -3.34 5.75
C ILE A 30 -13.77 -2.96 5.20
N PRO A 31 -13.18 -1.84 5.65
CA PRO A 31 -11.83 -1.46 5.23
C PRO A 31 -10.78 -2.39 5.83
N ILE A 32 -9.82 -2.78 5.00
CA ILE A 32 -8.70 -3.65 5.41
C ILE A 32 -7.39 -3.10 4.88
N VAL A 33 -6.35 -3.19 5.72
CA VAL A 33 -4.94 -3.19 5.29
C VAL A 33 -4.29 -4.38 5.96
N ALA A 34 -3.72 -5.27 5.17
CA ALA A 34 -2.94 -6.41 5.66
C ALA A 34 -1.63 -6.46 4.88
N SER A 35 -0.51 -6.51 5.58
CA SER A 35 0.82 -6.63 4.96
C SER A 35 1.60 -7.74 5.65
N PHE A 36 2.20 -8.62 4.86
CA PHE A 36 2.95 -9.77 5.33
C PHE A 36 4.37 -9.70 4.78
N PHE A 37 5.35 -9.66 5.68
CA PHE A 37 6.76 -9.61 5.32
C PHE A 37 7.27 -11.03 5.03
N THR A 38 7.50 -11.33 3.76
CA THR A 38 7.83 -12.66 3.23
C THR A 38 9.17 -12.64 2.48
N PRO A 39 10.27 -12.21 3.11
CA PRO A 39 11.56 -12.11 2.43
C PRO A 39 12.01 -13.48 1.89
N GLY A 40 12.50 -13.48 0.66
CA GLY A 40 13.07 -14.62 -0.05
C GLY A 40 14.57 -14.42 -0.33
N GLU A 41 15.21 -15.42 -0.93
CA GLU A 41 16.62 -15.29 -1.35
C GLU A 41 16.79 -14.29 -2.50
N ASP A 42 15.81 -14.21 -3.41
CA ASP A 42 15.82 -13.32 -4.56
C ASP A 42 15.34 -11.89 -4.23
N ASP A 43 14.52 -11.75 -3.18
CA ASP A 43 13.99 -10.46 -2.72
C ASP A 43 13.93 -10.41 -1.19
N PRO A 44 14.94 -9.80 -0.53
CA PRO A 44 15.03 -9.70 0.92
C PRO A 44 14.05 -8.69 1.53
N GLU A 45 13.36 -7.88 0.70
CA GLU A 45 12.39 -6.88 1.16
C GLU A 45 10.94 -7.26 0.76
N LEU A 46 10.74 -8.44 0.17
CA LEU A 46 9.45 -8.90 -0.32
C LEU A 46 8.37 -8.81 0.76
N ALA A 47 7.32 -8.06 0.44
CA ALA A 47 6.13 -7.93 1.27
C ALA A 47 4.87 -8.07 0.41
N VAL A 48 3.92 -8.88 0.87
CA VAL A 48 2.61 -9.02 0.24
C VAL A 48 1.62 -8.14 0.98
N THR A 49 1.14 -7.08 0.33
CA THR A 49 0.18 -6.13 0.91
C THR A 49 -1.16 -6.17 0.17
N THR A 50 -2.24 -6.33 0.92
CA THR A 50 -3.62 -6.17 0.47
C THR A 50 -4.23 -4.93 1.15
N ALA A 51 -4.86 -4.06 0.36
CA ALA A 51 -5.58 -2.91 0.89
C ALA A 51 -6.92 -2.71 0.19
N LEU A 52 -7.99 -2.60 0.97
CA LEU A 52 -9.35 -2.28 0.53
C LEU A 52 -9.78 -1.00 1.26
N LEU A 53 -9.41 0.15 0.70
CA LEU A 53 -9.62 1.47 1.33
C LEU A 53 -10.66 2.34 0.64
N GLY A 54 -11.26 1.83 -0.44
CA GLY A 54 -12.30 2.52 -1.19
C GLY A 54 -12.95 1.57 -2.16
N ASN A 55 -14.21 1.22 -1.89
CA ASN A 55 -15.09 0.53 -2.82
C ASN A 55 -16.57 0.69 -2.39
N GLY A 56 -17.01 1.95 -2.23
CA GLY A 56 -18.38 2.26 -1.78
C GLY A 56 -18.55 2.44 -0.27
N PHE A 57 -17.46 2.45 0.50
CA PHE A 57 -17.44 2.76 1.93
C PHE A 57 -16.19 3.59 2.27
N GLU A 58 -16.28 4.40 3.32
CA GLU A 58 -15.17 5.25 3.78
C GLU A 58 -14.23 4.46 4.70
N ALA A 59 -12.94 4.51 4.39
CA ALA A 59 -11.90 4.00 5.28
C ALA A 59 -11.43 5.11 6.25
N PRO A 60 -11.18 4.79 7.53
CA PRO A 60 -10.53 5.72 8.45
C PRO A 60 -9.17 6.22 7.92
N VAL A 61 -8.85 7.48 8.16
CA VAL A 61 -7.58 8.12 7.70
C VAL A 61 -6.34 7.32 8.08
N ASN A 62 -6.32 6.73 9.27
CA ASN A 62 -5.17 5.96 9.76
C ASN A 62 -4.88 4.70 8.92
N PHE A 63 -5.86 4.17 8.18
CA PHE A 63 -5.63 3.05 7.26
C PHE A 63 -4.91 3.51 5.99
N SER A 64 -5.28 4.67 5.45
CA SER A 64 -4.57 5.30 4.34
C SER A 64 -3.15 5.69 4.73
N ASP A 65 -2.95 6.20 5.95
CA ASP A 65 -1.63 6.52 6.47
C ASP A 65 -0.79 5.25 6.68
N ALA A 66 -1.38 4.17 7.19
CA ALA A 66 -0.71 2.88 7.31
C ALA A 66 -0.28 2.34 5.94
N LEU A 67 -1.16 2.40 4.92
CA LEU A 67 -0.80 1.98 3.57
C LEU A 67 0.33 2.83 2.99
N ARG A 68 0.33 4.14 3.23
CA ARG A 68 1.42 5.04 2.82
C ARG A 68 2.75 4.73 3.51
N ALA A 69 2.71 4.36 4.78
CA ALA A 69 3.90 3.94 5.51
C ALA A 69 4.42 2.57 5.05
N LEU A 70 3.53 1.64 4.71
CA LEU A 70 3.87 0.28 4.28
C LEU A 70 4.34 0.22 2.82
N ARG A 71 3.74 1.04 1.95
CA ARG A 71 3.94 1.01 0.50
C ARG A 71 4.12 2.45 -0.03
N PRO A 72 5.16 3.18 0.39
CA PRO A 72 5.37 4.58 0.02
C PRO A 72 5.47 4.77 -1.50
N GLU A 73 5.93 3.78 -2.24
CA GLU A 73 6.05 3.80 -3.70
C GLU A 73 4.69 3.86 -4.42
N LEU A 74 3.59 3.41 -3.80
CA LEU A 74 2.24 3.57 -4.38
C LEU A 74 1.76 5.03 -4.35
N PHE A 75 2.37 5.85 -3.48
CA PHE A 75 2.09 7.28 -3.33
C PHE A 75 3.24 8.15 -3.79
N GLY A 76 4.31 7.52 -4.26
CA GLY A 76 5.58 8.13 -4.65
C GLY A 76 5.60 8.53 -6.13
N GLY A 77 4.54 9.17 -6.62
CA GLY A 77 4.72 10.04 -7.78
C GLY A 77 5.66 11.17 -7.35
N THR A 78 6.76 11.40 -8.06
CA THR A 78 7.56 12.60 -7.79
C THR A 78 6.65 13.80 -8.06
N PRO A 79 6.31 14.62 -7.05
CA PRO A 79 5.39 15.73 -7.28
C PRO A 79 5.97 16.65 -8.35
N LEU A 80 5.13 17.09 -9.28
CA LEU A 80 5.55 18.11 -10.22
C LEU A 80 5.69 19.42 -9.43
N MET A 81 6.92 19.88 -9.31
CA MET A 81 7.24 21.14 -8.65
C MET A 81 7.21 22.26 -9.69
N LEU A 82 6.18 23.11 -9.64
CA LEU A 82 6.14 24.34 -10.43
C LEU A 82 6.66 25.52 -9.60
N ARG A 83 7.67 26.20 -10.13
CA ARG A 83 8.16 27.49 -9.61
C ARG A 83 7.71 28.60 -10.55
N THR A 84 6.97 29.56 -10.02
CA THR A 84 6.53 30.76 -10.74
C THR A 84 7.22 31.97 -10.15
N GLU A 85 8.03 32.66 -10.95
CA GLU A 85 8.67 33.93 -10.57
C GLU A 85 7.82 35.08 -11.07
N HIS A 86 7.49 36.00 -10.17
CA HIS A 86 6.71 37.19 -10.46
C HIS A 86 7.63 38.37 -10.73
N GLY A 87 7.16 39.33 -11.54
CA GLY A 87 7.95 40.51 -11.90
C GLY A 87 8.28 41.45 -10.73
N ASP A 88 7.68 41.24 -9.56
CA ASP A 88 7.96 41.94 -8.30
C ASP A 88 9.09 41.28 -7.48
N GLY A 89 9.71 40.21 -8.02
CA GLY A 89 10.78 39.47 -7.37
C GLY A 89 10.31 38.38 -6.41
N ASN A 90 8.99 38.19 -6.24
CA ASN A 90 8.47 37.12 -5.41
C ASN A 90 8.35 35.80 -6.19
N ALA A 91 8.47 34.67 -5.50
CA ALA A 91 8.34 33.34 -6.10
C ALA A 91 7.27 32.50 -5.40
N THR A 92 6.48 31.78 -6.19
CA THR A 92 5.52 30.78 -5.69
C THR A 92 5.99 29.39 -6.08
N LEU A 93 6.00 28.48 -5.10
CA LEU A 93 6.24 27.06 -5.30
C LEU A 93 4.93 26.30 -5.14
N THR A 94 4.52 25.58 -6.18
CA THR A 94 3.33 24.73 -6.17
C THR A 94 3.75 23.28 -6.33
N ALA A 95 3.31 22.41 -5.42
CA ALA A 95 3.46 20.97 -5.55
C ALA A 95 2.16 20.39 -6.10
N ILE A 96 2.24 19.67 -7.23
CA ILE A 96 1.13 18.85 -7.74
C ILE A 96 1.43 17.41 -7.32
N LEU A 97 0.57 16.87 -6.45
CA LEU A 97 0.64 15.50 -5.92
C LEU A 97 -0.12 14.53 -6.83
#